data_AF-A0A2E6PT36-F1
#
_entry.id   AF-A0A2E6PT36-F1
#
_cell.length_a   1.000
_cell.length_b   1.000
_cell.length_c   1.000
_cell.angle_alpha   90.00
_cell.angle_beta   90.00
_cell.angle_gamma   90.00
#
_symmetry.space_group_name_H-M   'P 1'
#
loop_
_entity.id
_entity.type
_entity.pdbx_description
1 polymer ?
#
loop_
_entity_poly.entity_id
_entity_poly.type
_entity_poly.pdbx_seq_one_letter_code
_entity_poly.pdbx_strand_id
1 'polypeptide(L)'
;MNIMHQPTIHVTQRPIVQEIRQWSEQVLEIPSEEFNGLPPCPYAKKAWMQDKVRMHVTSNIKDCIRIKKECPDDDTVDVVAWTGYEKMSVEEFDQWLDEQNENHNGIWVIGFHPDHPVDESLDEFEGNGAEEYALILIQSLRHLAKSSSSIFKRGYYDNYSQPDINHIKQRNSL
;
A
#
# COMPACT_ATOMS: atom_id res chain seq x y z
N MET A 1 9.22 -26.06 12.16
CA MET A 1 8.24 -25.55 11.19
C MET A 1 7.29 -24.63 11.95
N ASN A 2 7.55 -23.32 11.94
CA ASN A 2 6.62 -22.35 12.50
C ASN A 2 5.60 -22.03 11.42
N ILE A 3 4.37 -22.48 11.63
CA ILE A 3 3.23 -22.13 10.79
C ILE A 3 2.91 -20.68 11.17
N MET A 4 3.36 -19.72 10.37
CA MET A 4 2.92 -18.33 10.50
C MET A 4 1.40 -18.34 10.35
N HIS A 5 0.68 -18.20 11.46
CA HIS A 5 -0.76 -18.06 11.46
C HIS A 5 -1.07 -16.72 10.81
N GLN A 6 -1.54 -16.74 9.56
CA GLN A 6 -2.20 -15.57 9.01
C GLN A 6 -3.40 -15.25 9.90
N PRO A 7 -3.61 -13.98 10.29
CA PRO A 7 -4.77 -13.62 11.11
C PRO A 7 -6.05 -14.05 10.40
N THR A 8 -6.93 -14.74 11.13
CA THR A 8 -8.22 -15.18 10.58
C THR A 8 -9.10 -13.96 10.36
N ILE A 9 -9.41 -13.65 9.10
CA ILE A 9 -10.36 -12.58 8.75
C ILE A 9 -11.74 -12.93 9.30
N HIS A 10 -12.26 -12.08 10.19
CA HIS A 10 -13.59 -12.25 10.76
C HIS A 10 -14.67 -11.96 9.71
N VAL A 11 -15.87 -12.53 9.87
CA VAL A 11 -16.99 -12.34 8.91
C VAL A 11 -17.29 -10.86 8.68
N THR A 12 -17.18 -10.04 9.74
CA THR A 12 -17.39 -8.59 9.70
C THR A 12 -16.35 -7.83 8.89
N GLN A 13 -15.17 -8.42 8.66
CA GLN A 13 -14.06 -7.81 7.93
C GLN A 13 -14.06 -8.18 6.43
N ARG A 14 -14.94 -9.09 6.00
CA ARG A 14 -15.04 -9.52 4.60
C ARG A 14 -15.37 -8.38 3.63
N PRO A 15 -16.29 -7.43 3.94
CA PRO A 15 -16.60 -6.33 3.03
C PRO A 15 -15.37 -5.48 2.69
N ILE A 16 -14.57 -5.11 3.70
CA ILE A 16 -13.30 -4.37 3.52
C ILE A 16 -12.33 -5.13 2.60
N VAL A 17 -12.10 -6.42 2.87
CA VAL A 17 -11.18 -7.22 2.04
C VAL A 17 -11.68 -7.34 0.60
N GLN A 18 -12.99 -7.49 0.41
CA GLN A 18 -13.60 -7.52 -0.91
C GLN A 18 -13.47 -6.17 -1.62
N GLU A 19 -13.66 -5.07 -0.89
CA GLU A 19 -13.56 -3.72 -1.42
C GLU A 19 -12.14 -3.41 -1.90
N ILE A 20 -11.13 -3.70 -1.08
CA ILE A 20 -9.72 -3.52 -1.46
C ILE A 20 -9.37 -4.34 -2.70
N ARG A 21 -9.88 -5.57 -2.79
CA ARG A 21 -9.68 -6.42 -3.98
C ARG A 21 -10.37 -5.82 -5.22
N GLN A 22 -11.60 -5.34 -5.08
CA GLN A 22 -12.37 -4.70 -6.16
C GLN A 22 -11.70 -3.41 -6.62
N TRP A 23 -11.28 -2.54 -5.70
CA TRP A 23 -10.55 -1.32 -6.00
C TRP A 23 -9.24 -1.62 -6.73
N SER A 24 -8.47 -2.61 -6.27
CA SER A 24 -7.27 -3.06 -6.98
C SER A 24 -7.57 -3.47 -8.42
N GLU A 25 -8.59 -4.32 -8.62
CA GLU A 25 -8.96 -4.84 -9.94
C GLU A 25 -9.48 -3.77 -10.90
N GLN A 26 -10.27 -2.82 -10.39
CA GLN A 26 -11.00 -1.84 -11.20
C GLN A 26 -10.24 -0.53 -11.41
N VAL A 27 -9.31 -0.19 -10.50
CA VAL A 27 -8.55 1.06 -10.57
C VAL A 27 -7.07 0.78 -10.75
N LEU A 28 -6.45 0.07 -9.80
CA LEU A 28 -4.99 -0.05 -9.77
C LEU A 28 -4.40 -0.97 -10.86
N GLU A 29 -5.20 -1.88 -11.41
CA GLU A 29 -4.78 -2.87 -12.40
C GLU A 29 -5.12 -2.46 -13.84
N ILE A 30 -5.82 -1.34 -14.03
CA ILE A 30 -6.25 -0.83 -15.32
C ILE A 30 -5.21 0.17 -15.85
N PRO A 31 -4.66 -0.04 -17.06
CA PRO A 31 -3.76 0.93 -17.67
C PRO A 31 -4.41 2.31 -17.86
N SER A 32 -3.69 3.38 -17.53
CA SER A 32 -4.14 4.76 -17.76
C SER A 32 -3.11 5.59 -18.52
N GLU A 33 -3.56 6.65 -19.17
CA GLU A 33 -2.66 7.60 -19.84
C GLU A 33 -1.76 8.33 -18.83
N GLU A 34 -2.29 8.58 -17.62
CA GLU A 34 -1.58 9.22 -16.51
C GLU A 34 -0.27 8.51 -16.15
N PHE A 35 -0.24 7.18 -16.27
CA PHE A 35 0.95 6.37 -16.00
C PHE A 35 1.61 5.83 -17.29
N ASN A 36 1.48 6.58 -18.41
CA ASN A 36 2.06 6.25 -19.71
C ASN A 36 1.63 4.86 -20.25
N GLY A 37 0.34 4.55 -20.14
CA GLY A 37 -0.24 3.28 -20.56
C GLY A 37 0.09 2.11 -19.62
N LEU A 38 0.54 2.41 -18.40
CA LEU A 38 0.73 1.44 -17.32
C LEU A 38 -0.42 1.54 -16.32
N PRO A 39 -0.68 0.48 -15.52
CA PRO A 39 -1.61 0.58 -14.42
C PRO A 39 -1.05 1.47 -13.30
N PRO A 40 -1.88 2.16 -12.50
CA PRO A 40 -1.44 2.87 -11.30
C PRO A 40 -0.69 1.99 -10.29
N CYS A 41 -0.92 0.68 -10.28
CA CYS A 41 -0.03 -0.27 -9.64
C CYS A 41 0.37 -1.37 -10.63
N PRO A 42 1.49 -1.21 -11.36
CA PRO A 42 1.89 -2.14 -12.42
C PRO A 42 2.11 -3.59 -11.95
N TYR A 43 2.22 -3.81 -10.63
CA TYR A 43 2.50 -5.10 -10.02
C TYR A 43 1.29 -5.72 -9.30
N ALA A 44 0.20 -4.97 -9.08
CA ALA A 44 -0.95 -5.42 -8.28
C ALA A 44 -1.56 -6.72 -8.82
N LYS A 45 -1.92 -6.75 -10.11
CA LYS A 45 -2.52 -7.92 -10.76
C LYS A 45 -1.72 -9.19 -10.56
N LYS A 46 -0.40 -9.09 -10.77
CA LYS A 46 0.52 -10.21 -10.61
C LYS A 46 0.62 -10.64 -9.15
N ALA A 47 0.67 -9.70 -8.21
CA ALA A 47 0.73 -10.01 -6.79
C ALA A 47 -0.51 -10.79 -6.33
N TRP A 48 -1.70 -10.36 -6.74
CA TRP A 48 -2.95 -11.08 -6.45
C TRP A 48 -2.99 -12.46 -7.10
N MET A 49 -2.64 -12.58 -8.38
CA MET A 49 -2.61 -13.88 -9.09
C MET A 49 -1.61 -14.88 -8.51
N GLN A 50 -0.59 -14.40 -7.79
CA GLN A 50 0.48 -15.23 -7.21
C GLN A 50 0.35 -15.41 -5.70
N ASP A 51 -0.79 -15.04 -5.11
CA ASP A 51 -1.04 -15.10 -3.66
C ASP A 51 0.02 -14.36 -2.82
N LYS A 52 0.51 -13.22 -3.34
CA LYS A 52 1.54 -12.38 -2.71
C LYS A 52 0.99 -11.23 -1.88
N VAL A 53 -0.33 -11.10 -1.82
CA VAL A 53 -1.00 -10.10 -1.00
C VAL A 53 -1.45 -10.75 0.31
N ARG A 54 -0.95 -10.24 1.44
CA ARG A 54 -1.33 -10.68 2.78
C ARG A 54 -2.25 -9.62 3.40
N MET A 55 -3.53 -9.94 3.54
CA MET A 55 -4.54 -9.01 4.05
C MET A 55 -4.58 -9.01 5.58
N HIS A 56 -4.66 -7.82 6.16
CA HIS A 56 -4.86 -7.60 7.59
C HIS A 56 -5.94 -6.56 7.80
N VAL A 57 -6.80 -6.77 8.79
CA VAL A 57 -7.80 -5.78 9.21
C VAL A 57 -7.70 -5.62 10.72
N THR A 58 -7.45 -4.40 11.18
CA THR A 58 -7.24 -4.09 12.60
C THR A 58 -7.71 -2.69 12.95
N SER A 59 -8.13 -2.47 14.18
CA SER A 59 -8.42 -1.13 14.72
C SER A 59 -7.26 -0.56 15.56
N ASN A 60 -6.17 -1.31 15.69
CA ASN A 60 -5.01 -0.98 16.52
C ASN A 60 -3.76 -0.78 15.65
N ILE A 61 -3.32 0.47 15.51
CA ILE A 61 -2.13 0.85 14.71
C ILE A 61 -0.86 0.10 15.15
N LYS A 62 -0.77 -0.33 16.42
CA LYS A 62 0.40 -1.09 16.92
C LYS A 62 0.56 -2.45 16.26
N ASP A 63 -0.51 -3.02 15.68
CA ASP A 63 -0.40 -4.25 14.90
C ASP A 63 0.46 -4.05 13.65
N CYS A 64 0.46 -2.86 13.05
CA CYS A 64 1.30 -2.55 11.89
C CYS A 64 2.80 -2.66 12.22
N ILE A 65 3.20 -2.31 13.46
CA ILE A 65 4.59 -2.47 13.92
C ILE A 65 4.99 -3.95 13.96
N ARG A 66 4.07 -4.80 14.45
CA ARG A 66 4.29 -6.26 14.47
C ARG A 66 4.32 -6.83 13.05
N ILE A 67 3.37 -6.44 12.21
CA ILE A 67 3.29 -6.88 10.80
C ILE A 67 4.56 -6.48 10.06
N LYS A 68 5.05 -5.24 10.22
CA LYS A 68 6.32 -4.77 9.66
C LYS A 68 7.51 -5.63 10.10
N LYS A 69 7.58 -6.01 11.38
CA LYS A 69 8.64 -6.88 11.88
C LYS A 69 8.56 -8.31 11.32
N GLU A 70 7.37 -8.77 10.99
CA GLU A 70 7.08 -10.10 10.42
C GLU A 70 7.01 -10.07 8.87
N CYS A 71 7.22 -8.90 8.26
CA CYS A 71 7.23 -8.72 6.81
C CYS A 71 8.47 -9.40 6.23
N PRO A 72 8.32 -10.35 5.29
CA PRO A 72 9.46 -10.98 4.65
C PRO A 72 10.18 -10.00 3.72
N ASP A 73 11.50 -10.19 3.55
CA ASP A 73 12.26 -9.51 2.50
C ASP A 73 12.12 -10.23 1.15
N ASP A 74 10.88 -10.26 0.62
CA ASP A 74 10.55 -10.81 -0.70
C ASP A 74 9.59 -9.88 -1.46
N ASP A 75 8.93 -10.40 -2.50
CA ASP A 75 7.99 -9.63 -3.32
C ASP A 75 6.52 -9.76 -2.88
N THR A 76 6.28 -10.16 -1.63
CA THR A 76 4.97 -10.05 -1.00
C THR A 76 4.70 -8.63 -0.46
N VAL A 77 3.42 -8.30 -0.32
CA VAL A 77 2.95 -7.06 0.29
C VAL A 77 1.92 -7.38 1.36
N ASP A 78 2.11 -6.84 2.55
CA ASP A 78 1.07 -6.78 3.56
C ASP A 78 0.20 -5.56 3.31
N VAL A 79 -1.10 -5.78 3.19
CA VAL A 79 -2.11 -4.74 3.02
C VAL A 79 -2.93 -4.71 4.29
N VAL A 80 -2.83 -3.61 5.03
CA VAL A 80 -3.53 -3.41 6.29
C VAL A 80 -4.65 -2.39 6.07
N ALA A 81 -5.89 -2.81 6.34
CA ALA A 81 -7.00 -1.90 6.54
C ALA A 81 -7.06 -1.53 8.03
N TRP A 82 -6.70 -0.29 8.35
CA TRP A 82 -6.75 0.24 9.71
C TRP A 82 -8.07 0.97 9.95
N THR A 83 -9.01 0.31 10.62
CA THR A 83 -10.35 0.83 10.93
C THR A 83 -10.38 1.78 12.12
N GLY A 84 -9.22 2.01 12.75
CA GLY A 84 -9.08 2.96 13.85
C GLY A 84 -8.56 4.33 13.42
N TYR A 85 -8.68 4.66 12.13
CA TYR A 85 -8.04 5.82 11.49
C TYR A 85 -8.36 7.14 12.19
N GLU A 86 -9.60 7.35 12.65
CA GLU A 86 -10.06 8.55 13.38
C GLU A 86 -9.25 8.87 14.66
N LYS A 87 -8.39 7.95 15.13
CA LYS A 87 -7.50 8.18 16.28
C LYS A 87 -6.28 9.04 15.94
N MET A 88 -6.02 9.31 14.66
CA MET A 88 -4.96 10.18 14.16
C MET A 88 -5.54 11.16 13.17
N SER A 89 -5.09 12.42 13.18
CA SER A 89 -5.29 13.30 12.03
C SER A 89 -4.47 12.80 10.83
N VAL A 90 -4.73 13.36 9.64
CA VAL A 90 -3.92 13.10 8.44
C VAL A 90 -2.43 13.37 8.73
N GLU A 91 -2.12 14.49 9.37
CA GLU A 91 -0.75 14.88 9.69
C GLU A 91 -0.10 13.94 10.72
N GLU A 92 -0.84 13.50 11.74
CA GLU A 92 -0.34 12.54 12.74
C GLU A 92 -0.07 11.17 12.09
N PHE A 93 -0.91 10.75 11.14
CA PHE A 93 -0.73 9.52 10.40
C PHE A 93 0.49 9.58 9.47
N ASP A 94 0.66 10.68 8.73
CA ASP A 94 1.82 10.89 7.86
C ASP A 94 3.12 10.93 8.67
N GLN A 95 3.13 11.64 9.80
CA GLN A 95 4.27 11.63 10.70
C GLN A 95 4.58 10.20 11.21
N TRP A 96 3.55 9.43 11.55
CA TRP A 96 3.75 8.05 12.00
C TRP A 96 4.38 7.16 10.91
N LEU A 97 3.99 7.34 9.64
CA LEU A 97 4.58 6.65 8.49
C LEU A 97 6.06 7.03 8.32
N ASP A 98 6.38 8.32 8.41
CA ASP A 98 7.74 8.82 8.33
C ASP A 98 8.62 8.23 9.43
N GLU A 99 8.16 8.21 10.67
CA GLU A 99 8.87 7.56 11.79
C GLU A 99 9.10 6.06 11.55
N GLN A 100 8.15 5.37 10.91
CA GLN A 100 8.33 3.97 10.50
C GLN A 100 9.42 3.83 9.43
N ASN A 101 9.48 4.76 8.48
CA ASN A 101 10.41 4.70 7.35
C ASN A 101 11.82 5.18 7.72
N GLU A 102 11.98 6.11 8.67
CA GLU A 102 13.27 6.44 9.27
C GLU A 102 13.92 5.20 9.90
N ASN A 103 13.10 4.35 10.54
CA ASN A 103 13.50 3.07 11.11
C ASN A 103 13.08 1.88 10.23
N HIS A 104 13.27 1.99 8.90
CA HIS A 104 12.74 1.03 7.92
C HIS A 104 13.16 -0.43 8.21
N ASN A 105 14.40 -0.69 8.64
CA ASN A 105 14.91 -2.06 8.88
C ASN A 105 14.73 -2.98 7.65
N GLY A 106 14.87 -2.41 6.45
CA GLY A 106 14.66 -3.12 5.17
C GLY A 106 13.20 -3.23 4.72
N ILE A 107 12.24 -2.75 5.51
CA ILE A 107 10.80 -2.76 5.20
C ILE A 107 10.28 -1.32 5.10
N TRP A 108 9.55 -1.04 4.03
CA TRP A 108 8.98 0.28 3.75
C TRP A 108 7.47 0.28 3.99
N VAL A 109 6.95 1.39 4.50
CA VAL A 109 5.53 1.61 4.77
C VAL A 109 5.00 2.76 3.92
N ILE A 110 3.86 2.56 3.27
CA ILE A 110 3.12 3.60 2.54
C ILE A 110 1.70 3.58 3.08
N GLY A 111 1.11 4.74 3.36
CA GLY A 111 -0.24 4.81 3.89
C GLY A 111 -1.12 5.81 3.15
N PHE A 112 -2.42 5.60 3.23
CA PHE A 112 -3.45 6.46 2.66
C PHE A 112 -4.54 6.66 3.73
N HIS A 113 -4.63 7.86 4.28
CA HIS A 113 -5.69 8.25 5.20
C HIS A 113 -6.98 8.56 4.40
N PRO A 114 -8.18 8.13 4.83
CA PRO A 114 -9.40 8.39 4.06
C PRO A 114 -9.74 9.89 3.94
N ASP A 115 -9.36 10.69 4.93
CA ASP A 115 -9.54 12.15 4.91
C ASP A 115 -8.46 12.91 4.10
N HIS A 116 -7.51 12.20 3.49
CA HIS A 116 -6.54 12.83 2.60
C HIS A 116 -7.26 13.36 1.35
N PRO A 117 -6.85 14.51 0.79
CA PRO A 117 -7.39 14.97 -0.49
C PRO A 117 -7.37 13.89 -1.56
N VAL A 118 -8.44 13.84 -2.36
CA VAL A 118 -8.61 12.87 -3.45
C VAL A 118 -7.42 12.93 -4.40
N ASP A 119 -6.88 11.76 -4.74
CA ASP A 119 -5.84 11.63 -5.76
C ASP A 119 -6.47 11.70 -7.15
N GLU A 120 -6.37 12.87 -7.79
CA GLU A 120 -6.91 13.13 -9.12
C GLU A 120 -6.24 12.28 -10.23
N SER A 121 -5.14 11.59 -9.93
CA SER A 121 -4.46 10.69 -10.88
C SER A 121 -5.11 9.30 -10.98
N LEU A 122 -6.04 8.99 -10.08
CA LEU A 122 -6.76 7.71 -10.04
C LEU A 122 -8.22 7.89 -10.48
N ASP A 123 -8.73 6.88 -11.18
CA ASP A 123 -10.15 6.81 -11.50
C ASP A 123 -10.98 6.70 -10.21
N GLU A 124 -12.15 7.34 -10.20
CA GLU A 124 -13.11 7.24 -9.10
C GLU A 124 -13.56 5.79 -8.89
N PHE A 125 -13.73 5.40 -7.63
CA PHE A 125 -14.20 4.07 -7.24
C PHE A 125 -15.38 4.20 -6.27
N GLU A 126 -16.50 3.58 -6.64
CA GLU A 126 -17.64 3.44 -5.75
C GLU A 126 -17.41 2.22 -4.85
N GLY A 127 -17.22 2.47 -3.55
CA GLY A 127 -17.03 1.43 -2.54
C GLY A 127 -18.22 0.48 -2.43
N ASN A 128 -18.01 -0.67 -1.78
CA ASN A 128 -19.06 -1.68 -1.61
C ASN A 128 -19.90 -1.49 -0.34
N GLY A 129 -19.78 -0.32 0.31
CA GLY A 129 -20.43 0.02 1.56
C GLY A 129 -19.74 -0.56 2.79
N ALA A 130 -18.44 -0.89 2.69
CA ALA A 130 -17.63 -1.20 3.85
C ALA A 130 -17.50 0.02 4.79
N GLU A 131 -17.18 -0.22 6.06
CA GLU A 131 -16.74 0.87 6.94
C GLU A 131 -15.44 1.47 6.42
N GLU A 132 -15.21 2.76 6.67
CA GLU A 132 -14.00 3.46 6.25
C GLU A 132 -12.75 2.95 7.00
N TYR A 133 -11.60 3.04 6.34
CA TYR A 133 -10.31 2.63 6.88
C TYR A 133 -9.18 3.43 6.23
N ALA A 134 -8.09 3.62 6.98
CA ALA A 134 -6.82 3.97 6.36
C ALA A 134 -6.17 2.72 5.77
N LEU A 135 -5.62 2.83 4.56
CA LEU A 135 -4.91 1.75 3.90
C LEU A 135 -3.41 1.88 4.18
N ILE A 136 -2.75 0.81 4.61
CA ILE A 136 -1.31 0.79 4.83
C ILE A 136 -0.70 -0.40 4.07
N LEU A 137 0.30 -0.11 3.24
CA LEU A 137 1.11 -1.09 2.51
C LEU A 137 2.45 -1.25 3.22
N ILE A 138 2.80 -2.49 3.58
CA ILE A 138 4.06 -2.83 4.23
C ILE A 138 4.76 -3.88 3.36
N GLN A 139 5.99 -3.60 2.91
CA GLN A 139 6.69 -4.45 1.95
C GLN A 139 8.22 -4.27 2.00
N SER A 140 8.95 -5.20 1.41
CA SER A 140 10.41 -5.10 1.24
C SER A 140 10.81 -3.81 0.52
N LEU A 141 11.67 -3.00 1.15
CA LEU A 141 12.26 -1.79 0.55
C LEU A 141 13.10 -2.14 -0.68
N ARG A 142 13.87 -3.22 -0.62
CA ARG A 142 14.73 -3.67 -1.73
C ARG A 142 13.92 -4.03 -2.96
N HIS A 143 12.82 -4.77 -2.80
CA HIS A 143 11.97 -5.14 -3.91
C HIS A 143 11.17 -3.93 -4.44
N LEU A 144 10.70 -3.06 -3.55
CA LEU A 144 10.04 -1.81 -3.93
C LEU A 144 10.98 -0.90 -4.76
N ALA A 145 12.24 -0.76 -4.34
CA ALA A 145 13.25 0.03 -5.05
C ALA A 145 13.58 -0.56 -6.43
N LYS A 146 13.70 -1.89 -6.52
CA LYS A 146 13.90 -2.60 -7.79
C LYS A 146 12.73 -2.39 -8.74
N SER A 147 11.51 -2.58 -8.25
CA SER A 147 10.26 -2.47 -9.01
C SER A 147 10.00 -1.05 -9.53
N SER A 148 10.21 -0.04 -8.69
CA SER A 148 10.09 1.37 -9.10
C SER A 148 11.16 1.76 -10.13
N SER A 149 12.41 1.31 -9.94
CA SER A 149 13.50 1.59 -10.89
C SER A 149 13.26 0.98 -12.28
N SER A 150 12.60 -0.18 -12.38
CA SER A 150 12.29 -0.79 -13.67
C SER A 150 11.17 -0.09 -14.44
N ILE A 151 10.21 0.54 -13.76
CA ILE A 151 9.13 1.31 -14.41
C ILE A 151 9.52 2.77 -14.67
N PHE A 152 10.54 3.30 -13.97
CA PHE A 152 11.09 4.63 -14.24
C PHE A 152 11.53 4.80 -15.70
N LYS A 153 12.17 3.77 -16.27
CA LYS A 153 12.63 3.77 -17.67
C LYS A 153 11.49 3.70 -18.70
N ARG A 154 10.26 3.47 -18.24
CA ARG A 154 9.06 3.32 -19.08
C ARG A 154 8.18 4.57 -19.06
N GLY A 155 8.64 5.67 -18.44
CA GLY A 155 7.88 6.92 -18.33
C GLY A 155 6.75 6.88 -17.31
N TYR A 156 6.73 5.87 -16.42
CA TYR A 156 5.67 5.74 -15.40
C TYR A 156 5.54 6.98 -14.52
N TYR A 157 6.66 7.65 -14.24
CA TYR A 157 6.69 8.79 -13.34
C TYR A 157 6.70 10.15 -14.07
N ASP A 158 6.40 10.20 -15.37
CA ASP A 158 6.59 11.42 -16.17
C ASP A 158 5.69 12.59 -15.73
N ASN A 159 4.52 12.27 -15.14
CA ASN A 159 3.57 13.27 -14.61
C ASN A 159 3.76 13.58 -13.11
N TYR A 160 4.68 12.89 -12.41
CA TYR A 160 4.92 13.14 -10.99
C TYR A 160 5.64 14.46 -10.76
N SER A 161 5.36 15.08 -9.61
CA SER A 161 6.04 16.29 -9.21
C SER A 161 7.53 16.03 -8.95
N GLN A 162 8.38 17.05 -9.16
CA GLN A 162 9.81 16.92 -8.88
C GLN A 162 10.11 16.53 -7.42
N PRO A 163 9.40 17.05 -6.40
CA PRO A 163 9.47 16.54 -5.03
C PRO A 163 9.24 15.03 -4.90
N ASP A 164 8.18 14.50 -5.53
CA ASP A 164 7.85 13.06 -5.44
C ASP A 164 8.94 12.20 -6.11
N ILE A 165 9.44 12.64 -7.26
CA ILE A 165 10.57 11.99 -7.94
C ILE A 165 11.80 11.96 -7.03
N ASN A 166 12.10 13.06 -6.34
CA ASN A 166 13.25 13.14 -5.46
C ASN A 166 13.08 12.22 -4.26
N HIS A 167 11.89 12.18 -3.66
CA HIS A 167 11.57 11.27 -2.57
C HIS A 167 11.74 9.80 -3.00
N ILE A 168 11.22 9.42 -4.17
CA ILE A 168 11.38 8.06 -4.72
C ILE A 168 12.85 7.71 -4.92
N LYS A 169 13.66 8.63 -5.47
CA LYS A 169 15.10 8.42 -5.68
C LYS A 169 15.85 8.28 -4.36
N GLN A 170 15.52 9.11 -3.37
CA GLN A 170 16.12 9.03 -2.04
C GLN A 170 15.80 7.69 -1.38
N ARG A 171 14.52 7.29 -1.35
CA ARG A 171 14.09 5.98 -0.84
C ARG A 171 14.84 4.83 -1.52
N ASN A 172 14.96 4.86 -2.85
CA ASN A 172 15.62 3.80 -3.61
C ASN A 172 17.14 3.72 -3.37
N SER A 173 17.73 4.70 -2.70
CA SER A 173 19.16 4.75 -2.36
C SER A 173 19.50 4.30 -0.93
N LEU A 174 18.48 4.08 -0.09
CA LEU A 174 18.58 3.50 1.25
C LEU A 174 18.85 2.00 1.19
#